data_AF-A0A7W4E3W7-F1
#
_entry.id   AF-A0A7W4E3W7-F1
#
_cell.length_a   1.000
_cell.length_b   1.000
_cell.length_c   1.000
_cell.angle_alpha   90.00
_cell.angle_beta   90.00
_cell.angle_gamma   90.00
#
_symmetry.space_group_name_H-M   'P 1'
#
loop_
_entity.id
_entity.type
_entity.pdbx_description
1 polymer ?
#
loop_
_entity_poly.entity_id
_entity_poly.type
_entity_poly.pdbx_seq_one_letter_code
_entity_poly.pdbx_strand_id
1 'polypeptide(L)'
;MIAEFMDFLAKYNVVGMAVGLLIAGKVGTLVKGLIEDLVTPLIFSPLLAKLKVNKLEELSWRGVLYGKVLANVIDFLITAVIVFLVIRELGVEVK
;
A
#
# COMPACT_ATOMS: atom_id res chain seq x y z
N MET A 1 25.27 -6.98 30.80
CA MET A 1 24.85 -7.32 29.41
C MET A 1 23.34 -7.34 29.21
N ILE A 2 22.56 -8.32 29.69
CA ILE A 2 21.09 -8.35 29.43
C ILE A 2 20.37 -7.17 30.10
N ALA A 3 20.73 -6.82 31.34
CA ALA A 3 20.17 -5.66 32.03
C ALA A 3 20.53 -4.34 31.31
N GLU A 4 21.81 -4.15 30.95
CA GLU A 4 22.27 -2.98 30.18
C GLU A 4 21.60 -2.88 28.80
N PHE A 5 21.32 -4.00 28.16
CA PHE A 5 20.60 -4.05 26.90
C PHE A 5 19.13 -3.65 27.08
N MET A 6 18.47 -4.13 28.14
CA MET A 6 17.10 -3.71 28.45
C MET A 6 17.03 -2.22 28.81
N ASP A 7 17.99 -1.72 29.57
CA ASP A 7 18.10 -0.29 29.89
C ASP A 7 18.35 0.55 28.63
N PHE A 8 19.15 0.05 27.68
CA PHE A 8 19.34 0.66 26.37
C PHE A 8 18.02 0.73 25.58
N LEU A 9 17.28 -0.37 25.47
CA LEU A 9 16.00 -0.41 24.76
C LEU A 9 14.96 0.52 25.39
N ALA A 10 14.94 0.61 26.73
CA ALA A 10 14.08 1.52 27.47
C ALA A 10 14.49 2.99 27.25
N LYS A 11 15.80 3.30 27.30
CA LYS A 11 16.34 4.65 27.11
C LYS A 11 16.01 5.25 25.74
N TYR A 12 16.00 4.42 24.70
CA TYR A 12 15.70 4.85 23.33
C TYR A 12 14.24 4.60 22.92
N ASN A 13 13.36 4.21 23.84
CA ASN A 13 11.96 3.90 23.57
C ASN A 13 11.74 2.94 22.38
N VAL A 14 12.68 2.02 22.16
CA VAL A 14 12.73 1.13 20.98
C VAL A 14 11.53 0.21 20.96
N VAL A 15 11.06 -0.20 22.14
CA VAL A 15 9.89 -1.08 22.30
C VAL A 15 8.63 -0.40 21.75
N GLY A 16 8.40 0.88 22.09
CA GLY A 16 7.25 1.63 21.58
C GLY A 16 7.31 1.83 20.06
N MET A 17 8.49 2.15 19.52
CA MET A 17 8.72 2.25 18.08
C MET A 17 8.49 0.92 17.36
N ALA A 18 8.97 -0.18 17.91
CA ALA A 18 8.80 -1.52 17.34
C ALA A 18 7.33 -1.90 17.26
N VAL A 19 6.56 -1.67 18.32
CA VAL A 19 5.11 -1.91 18.33
C VAL A 19 4.40 -1.04 17.30
N GLY A 20 4.72 0.25 17.23
CA GLY A 20 4.15 1.18 16.24
C GLY A 20 4.41 0.73 14.79
N LEU A 21 5.64 0.34 14.48
CA LEU A 21 6.02 -0.14 13.15
C LEU A 21 5.34 -1.48 12.79
N LEU A 22 5.22 -2.40 13.75
CA LEU A 22 4.54 -3.68 13.56
C LEU A 22 3.05 -3.48 13.24
N ILE A 23 2.36 -2.62 14.00
CA ILE A 23 0.96 -2.29 13.75
C ILE A 23 0.80 -1.57 12.40
N ALA A 24 1.67 -0.59 12.09
CA ALA A 24 1.65 0.08 10.79
C ALA A 24 1.82 -0.89 9.62
N GLY A 25 2.72 -1.87 9.73
CA GLY A 25 2.91 -2.91 8.70
C GLY A 25 1.68 -3.81 8.51
N LYS A 26 1.00 -4.17 9.61
CA LYS A 26 -0.24 -4.98 9.57
C LYS A 26 -1.39 -4.20 8.96
N VAL A 27 -1.58 -2.94 9.37
CA VAL A 27 -2.59 -2.04 8.77
C VAL A 27 -2.34 -1.86 7.28
N GLY A 28 -1.09 -1.68 6.85
CA GLY A 28 -0.73 -1.62 5.43
C GLY A 28 -1.11 -2.87 4.65
N THR A 29 -0.92 -4.06 5.24
CA THR A 29 -1.33 -5.34 4.63
C THR A 29 -2.85 -5.46 4.52
N LEU A 30 -3.59 -5.04 5.55
CA LEU A 30 -5.05 -5.04 5.52
C LEU A 30 -5.61 -4.12 4.43
N VAL A 31 -5.08 -2.90 4.32
CA VAL A 31 -5.51 -1.97 3.28
C VAL A 31 -5.16 -2.50 1.88
N LYS A 32 -3.96 -3.08 1.73
CA LYS A 32 -3.56 -3.72 0.48
C LYS A 32 -4.50 -4.85 0.08
N GLY A 33 -4.88 -5.73 1.02
CA GLY A 33 -5.87 -6.78 0.77
C GLY A 33 -7.23 -6.22 0.33
N LEU A 34 -7.71 -5.15 0.97
CA LEU A 34 -8.95 -4.48 0.54
C LEU A 34 -8.86 -3.94 -0.89
N ILE A 35 -7.69 -3.43 -1.29
CA ILE A 35 -7.47 -2.92 -2.65
C ILE A 35 -7.44 -4.09 -3.65
N GLU A 36 -6.62 -5.10 -3.40
CA GLU A 36 -6.44 -6.25 -4.28
C GLU A 36 -7.73 -7.07 -4.41
N ASP A 37 -8.46 -7.29 -3.32
CA ASP A 37 -9.62 -8.19 -3.27
C ASP A 37 -10.93 -7.51 -3.68
N LEU A 38 -11.07 -6.19 -3.46
CA LEU A 38 -12.31 -5.47 -3.77
C LEU A 38 -12.14 -4.48 -4.91
N VAL A 39 -11.10 -3.66 -4.87
CA VAL A 39 -10.98 -2.52 -5.80
C VAL A 39 -10.42 -2.94 -7.15
N THR A 40 -9.38 -3.76 -7.19
CA THR A 40 -8.82 -4.27 -8.44
C THR A 40 -9.87 -4.99 -9.29
N PRO A 41 -10.65 -5.96 -8.80
CA PRO A 41 -11.66 -6.61 -9.63
C PRO A 41 -12.80 -5.66 -10.05
N LEU A 42 -13.20 -4.70 -9.20
CA LEU A 42 -14.30 -3.77 -9.52
C LEU A 42 -13.89 -2.65 -10.49
N ILE A 43 -12.65 -2.16 -10.42
CA ILE A 43 -12.16 -1.03 -11.24
C ILE A 43 -11.35 -1.52 -12.44
N PHE A 44 -10.44 -2.51 -12.28
CA PHE A 44 -9.60 -2.97 -13.39
C PHE A 44 -10.34 -3.88 -14.37
N SER A 45 -11.29 -4.72 -13.94
CA SER A 45 -12.05 -5.61 -14.85
C SER A 45 -12.82 -4.84 -15.94
N PRO A 46 -13.61 -3.78 -15.64
CA PRO A 46 -14.25 -2.98 -16.68
C PRO A 46 -13.29 -2.08 -17.46
N LEU A 47 -12.15 -1.68 -16.87
CA LEU A 47 -11.14 -0.86 -17.54
C LEU A 47 -10.33 -1.68 -18.57
N LEU A 48 -9.96 -2.91 -18.25
CA LEU A 48 -9.30 -3.88 -19.15
C LEU A 48 -10.24 -4.28 -20.30
N ALA A 49 -11.53 -4.47 -20.02
CA ALA A 49 -12.54 -4.77 -21.03
C ALA A 49 -12.73 -3.63 -22.06
N LYS A 50 -12.64 -2.36 -21.63
CA LYS A 50 -12.77 -1.19 -22.52
C LYS A 50 -11.52 -0.91 -23.35
N LEU A 51 -10.34 -1.33 -22.89
CA LEU A 51 -9.06 -1.06 -23.55
C LEU A 51 -8.69 -2.09 -24.63
N LYS A 52 -9.39 -3.22 -24.78
CA LYS A 52 -9.01 -4.33 -25.69
C LYS A 52 -7.56 -4.81 -25.53
N VAL A 53 -6.95 -4.57 -24.38
CA VAL A 53 -5.61 -5.08 -24.05
C VAL A 53 -5.76 -6.00 -22.85
N ASN A 54 -5.40 -7.26 -23.01
CA ASN A 54 -5.47 -8.25 -21.93
C ASN A 54 -4.52 -7.89 -20.76
N LYS A 55 -3.49 -7.07 -21.02
CA LYS A 55 -2.53 -6.55 -20.02
C LYS A 55 -1.97 -5.18 -20.42
N LEU A 56 -2.11 -4.17 -19.56
CA LEU A 56 -1.38 -2.90 -19.68
C LEU A 56 0.14 -3.09 -19.76
N GLU A 57 0.63 -4.21 -19.23
CA GLU A 57 2.04 -4.62 -19.18
C GLU A 57 2.63 -4.97 -20.57
N GLU A 58 1.79 -5.25 -21.57
CA GLU A 58 2.21 -5.60 -22.93
C GLU A 58 2.33 -4.38 -23.85
N LEU A 59 1.97 -3.19 -23.37
CA LEU A 59 2.23 -1.93 -24.07
C LEU A 59 3.72 -1.61 -24.05
N SER A 60 4.42 -2.12 -25.06
CA SER A 60 5.78 -1.74 -25.38
C SER A 60 5.77 -0.69 -26.50
N TRP A 61 6.37 0.46 -26.24
CA TRP A 61 6.73 1.40 -27.30
C TRP A 61 8.22 1.19 -27.59
N ARG A 62 8.55 0.65 -28.76
CA ARG A 62 9.93 0.38 -29.20
C ARG A 62 10.74 -0.52 -28.24
N GLY A 63 10.11 -1.56 -27.68
CA GLY A 63 10.80 -2.58 -26.87
C GLY A 63 11.01 -2.23 -25.39
N VAL A 64 10.52 -1.06 -24.92
CA VAL A 64 10.56 -0.68 -23.50
C VAL A 64 9.17 -0.89 -22.88
N LEU A 65 9.09 -1.74 -21.85
CA LEU A 65 7.87 -2.02 -21.08
C LEU A 65 7.53 -0.84 -20.14
N TYR A 66 6.98 0.25 -20.70
CA TYR A 66 6.44 1.35 -19.89
C TYR A 66 5.15 0.98 -19.17
N GLY A 67 4.43 -0.03 -19.67
CA GLY A 67 3.19 -0.54 -19.11
C GLY A 67 3.27 -0.92 -17.63
N LYS A 68 4.39 -1.52 -17.21
CA LYS A 68 4.59 -1.92 -15.80
C LYS A 68 4.76 -0.74 -14.86
N VAL A 69 5.49 0.29 -15.29
CA VAL A 69 5.69 1.50 -14.49
C VAL A 69 4.37 2.27 -14.37
N LEU A 70 3.64 2.40 -15.47
CA LEU A 70 2.32 3.04 -15.48
C LEU A 70 1.31 2.30 -14.60
N ALA A 71 1.28 0.96 -14.66
CA ALA A 71 0.46 0.14 -13.79
C ALA A 71 0.78 0.37 -12.31
N ASN A 72 2.07 0.37 -11.94
CA ASN A 72 2.49 0.63 -10.57
C ASN A 72 2.14 2.05 -10.08
N VAL A 73 2.21 3.06 -10.96
CA VAL A 73 1.81 4.44 -10.61
C VAL A 73 0.30 4.52 -10.38
N ILE A 74 -0.50 3.87 -11.22
CA ILE A 74 -1.95 3.82 -11.06
C ILE A 74 -2.33 3.08 -9.77
N ASP A 75 -1.70 1.94 -9.50
CA ASP A 75 -1.88 1.17 -8.26
C ASP A 75 -1.52 2.00 -7.02
N PHE A 76 -0.41 2.73 -7.05
CA PHE A 76 -0.02 3.65 -5.98
C PHE A 76 -1.06 4.75 -5.75
N LEU A 77 -1.57 5.38 -6.81
CA LEU A 77 -2.59 6.45 -6.70
C LEU A 77 -3.90 5.91 -6.13
N ILE A 78 -4.35 4.73 -6.57
CA ILE A 78 -5.56 4.06 -6.07
C ILE A 78 -5.38 3.74 -4.58
N THR A 79 -4.23 3.15 -4.23
CA THR A 79 -3.87 2.83 -2.84
C THR A 79 -3.89 4.08 -1.96
N ALA A 80 -3.26 5.18 -2.41
CA ALA A 80 -3.22 6.43 -1.66
C ALA A 80 -4.62 7.02 -1.40
N VAL A 81 -5.51 6.99 -2.39
CA VAL A 81 -6.89 7.47 -2.25
C VAL A 81 -7.68 6.61 -1.26
N ILE A 82 -7.52 5.29 -1.32
CA ILE A 82 -8.27 4.37 -0.43
C ILE A 82 -7.76 4.47 1.00
N VAL A 83 -6.44 4.50 1.20
CA VAL A 83 -5.85 4.77 2.52
C VAL A 83 -6.39 6.08 3.08
N PHE A 84 -6.43 7.14 2.26
CA PHE A 84 -6.97 8.43 2.68
C PHE A 84 -8.45 8.35 3.08
N LEU A 85 -9.29 7.68 2.28
CA LEU A 85 -10.70 7.49 2.61
C LEU A 85 -10.87 6.70 3.90
N VAL A 86 -10.16 5.58 4.06
CA VAL A 86 -10.23 4.74 5.26
C VAL A 86 -9.84 5.52 6.52
N ILE A 87 -8.72 6.27 6.48
CA ILE A 87 -8.29 7.09 7.63
C ILE A 87 -9.32 8.17 7.95
N ARG A 88 -9.90 8.79 6.91
CA ARG A 88 -10.92 9.83 7.06
C ARG A 88 -12.22 9.28 7.67
N GLU A 89 -12.70 8.12 7.22
CA GLU A 89 -13.94 7.50 7.75
C GLU A 89 -13.73 6.89 9.15
N LEU A 90 -12.52 6.44 9.48
CA LEU A 90 -12.18 5.95 10.82
C LEU A 90 -12.08 7.08 11.87
N GLY A 91 -12.29 8.35 11.49
CA GLY A 91 -12.34 9.46 12.43
C GLY A 91 -11.03 9.71 13.17
N VAL A 92 -9.90 9.25 12.62
CA VAL A 92 -8.58 9.65 13.11
C VAL A 92 -8.44 11.12 12.72
N GLU A 93 -8.80 12.03 13.63
CA GLU A 93 -8.56 13.46 13.46
C GLU A 93 -7.07 13.65 13.16
N VAL A 94 -6.76 13.88 11.88
CA VAL A 94 -5.50 14.46 11.47
C VAL A 94 -5.56 15.91 11.94
N LYS A 95 -5.18 16.14 13.20
CA LYS A 95 -4.86 17.48 13.68
C LYS A 95 -3.59 17.99 13.02
#